data_AF-A0A6V7JY34-F1
#
_entry.id   AF-A0A6V7JY34-F1
#
_cell.length_a   1.000
_cell.length_b   1.000
_cell.length_c   1.000
_cell.angle_alpha   90.00
_cell.angle_beta   90.00
_cell.angle_gamma   90.00
#
_symmetry.space_group_name_H-M   'P 1'
#
loop_
_entity.id
_entity.type
_entity.pdbx_description
1 polymer ?
#
loop_
_entity_poly.entity_id
_entity_poly.type
_entity_poly.pdbx_seq_one_letter_code
_entity_poly.pdbx_strand_id
1 'polypeptide(L)'
;VPVIRGILYIIAQLIGAIAGSAVIRVLTPKTQHHLLGALSLQPGVDSVQGFAVEFFLALILVIVVCGACDSGKPESKGIAPLVIGFAVTLGHIVG
;
A
#
# COMPACT_ATOMS: atom_id res chain seq x y z
N VAL A 1 10.17 11.87 -15.24
CA VAL A 1 8.85 11.25 -15.54
C VAL A 1 7.85 12.37 -15.75
N PRO A 2 7.08 12.42 -16.84
CA PRO A 2 6.15 13.52 -17.05
C PRO A 2 4.96 13.39 -16.09
N VAL A 3 4.48 14.51 -15.56
CA VAL A 3 3.39 14.58 -14.57
C VAL A 3 2.14 13.81 -15.03
N ILE A 4 1.84 13.89 -16.33
CA ILE A 4 0.72 13.17 -16.95
C ILE A 4 0.80 11.65 -16.74
N ARG A 5 2.00 11.05 -16.78
CA ARG A 5 2.17 9.60 -16.55
C ARG A 5 1.87 9.23 -15.10
N GLY A 6 2.23 10.10 -14.16
CA GLY A 6 1.89 9.94 -12.74
C GLY A 6 0.37 9.97 -12.51
N ILE A 7 -0.32 10.93 -13.11
CA ILE A 7 -1.79 11.05 -13.03
C ILE A 7 -2.46 9.80 -13.62
N LEU A 8 -2.02 9.34 -14.79
CA LEU A 8 -2.54 8.13 -15.42
C LEU A 8 -2.31 6.88 -14.55
N TYR A 9 -1.16 6.78 -13.86
CA TYR A 9 -0.90 5.71 -12.92
C TYR A 9 -1.85 5.72 -11.72
N ILE A 10 -2.13 6.90 -11.15
CA ILE A 10 -3.09 7.04 -10.04
C ILE A 10 -4.48 6.56 -10.50
N ILE A 11 -4.94 7.01 -11.66
CA ILE A 11 -6.25 6.61 -12.20
C ILE A 11 -6.29 5.08 -12.42
N ALA A 12 -5.27 4.51 -13.05
CA ALA A 12 -5.21 3.07 -13.29
C ALA A 12 -5.18 2.26 -11.98
N GLN A 13 -4.44 2.71 -10.97
CA GLN A 13 -4.37 2.08 -9.65
C GLN A 13 -5.72 2.11 -8.93
N LEU A 14 -6.43 3.24 -8.98
CA LEU A 14 -7.76 3.36 -8.39
C LEU A 14 -8.79 2.46 -9.08
N ILE A 15 -8.78 2.42 -10.41
CA ILE A 15 -9.66 1.51 -11.19
C ILE A 15 -9.34 0.04 -10.84
N GLY A 16 -8.06 -0.32 -10.80
CA GLY A 16 -7.62 -1.66 -10.43
C GLY A 16 -8.03 -2.05 -9.02
N ALA A 17 -7.91 -1.14 -8.05
CA ALA A 17 -8.34 -1.35 -6.67
C ALA A 17 -9.86 -1.60 -6.58
N ILE A 18 -10.67 -0.77 -7.22
CA ILE A 18 -12.14 -0.94 -7.26
C ILE A 18 -12.53 -2.27 -7.90
N ALA A 19 -11.91 -2.62 -9.04
CA ALA A 19 -12.17 -3.87 -9.74
C ALA A 19 -11.77 -5.09 -8.87
N GLY A 20 -10.61 -5.04 -8.22
CA GLY A 20 -10.15 -6.08 -7.29
C GLY A 20 -11.10 -6.26 -6.11
N SER A 21 -11.53 -5.16 -5.46
CA SER A 21 -12.51 -5.21 -4.38
C SER A 21 -13.86 -5.78 -4.83
N ALA A 22 -14.31 -5.46 -6.05
CA ALA A 22 -15.54 -6.02 -6.62
C ALA A 22 -15.44 -7.54 -6.83
N VAL A 23 -14.31 -8.03 -7.33
CA VAL A 23 -14.04 -9.48 -7.47
C VAL A 23 -14.08 -10.16 -6.10
N ILE A 24 -13.38 -9.62 -5.09
CA ILE A 24 -13.38 -10.17 -3.73
C ILE A 24 -14.81 -10.21 -3.16
N ARG A 25 -15.61 -9.17 -3.38
CA ARG A 25 -17.00 -9.11 -2.91
C ARG A 25 -17.86 -10.22 -3.52
N VAL A 26 -17.67 -10.55 -4.79
CA VAL A 26 -18.40 -11.63 -5.46
C VAL A 26 -17.97 -13.01 -4.94
N LEU A 27 -16.68 -13.19 -4.66
CA LEU A 27 -16.12 -14.45 -4.17
C LEU A 27 -16.37 -14.70 -2.67
N THR A 28 -16.67 -13.65 -1.90
CA THR A 28 -16.84 -13.75 -0.45
C THR A 28 -18.29 -14.05 -0.07
N PRO A 29 -18.57 -14.99 0.85
CA PRO A 29 -19.92 -15.23 1.37
C PRO A 29 -20.54 -13.97 1.98
N LYS A 30 -21.85 -13.76 1.78
CA LYS A 30 -22.57 -12.55 2.23
C LYS A 30 -22.47 -12.28 3.74
N THR A 31 -22.27 -13.32 4.54
CA THR A 31 -22.08 -13.22 6.01
C THR A 31 -20.75 -12.56 6.40
N GLN A 32 -19.77 -12.48 5.50
CA GLN A 32 -18.44 -11.92 5.76
C GLN A 32 -18.19 -10.57 5.08
N HIS A 33 -19.21 -9.95 4.47
CA HIS A 33 -19.10 -8.69 3.72
C HIS A 33 -18.84 -7.44 4.58
N HIS A 34 -18.77 -7.58 5.91
CA HIS A 34 -18.83 -6.43 6.83
C HIS A 34 -17.79 -5.33 6.54
N LEU A 35 -16.53 -5.66 6.25
CA LEU A 35 -15.50 -4.66 5.93
C LEU A 35 -14.69 -4.94 4.65
N LEU A 36 -14.64 -6.18 4.13
CA LEU A 36 -13.87 -6.57 2.92
C LEU A 36 -12.43 -6.02 2.86
N GLY A 37 -11.78 -5.83 4.02
CA GLY A 37 -10.43 -5.27 4.12
C GLY A 37 -10.36 -3.73 4.12
N ALA A 38 -11.47 -3.03 4.31
CA ALA A 38 -11.48 -1.58 4.49
C ALA A 38 -10.69 -1.19 5.75
N LEU A 39 -9.77 -0.23 5.59
CA LEU A 39 -8.98 0.31 6.70
C LEU A 39 -9.87 1.18 7.60
N SER A 40 -9.83 0.94 8.89
CA SER A 40 -10.55 1.72 9.91
C SER A 40 -9.64 1.95 11.10
N LEU A 41 -9.79 3.12 11.74
CA LEU A 41 -9.11 3.40 12.99
C LEU A 41 -9.61 2.47 14.09
N GLN A 42 -8.69 2.03 14.95
CA GLN A 42 -9.01 1.25 16.13
C GLN A 42 -9.75 2.13 17.16
N PRO A 43 -10.69 1.57 17.94
CA PRO A 43 -11.32 2.31 19.03
C PRO A 43 -10.28 2.91 19.98
N GLY A 44 -10.35 4.23 20.20
CA GLY A 44 -9.41 4.97 21.05
C GLY A 44 -8.22 5.61 20.33
N VAL A 45 -8.09 5.43 19.01
CA VAL A 45 -7.10 6.14 18.19
C VAL A 45 -7.75 7.37 17.57
N ASP A 46 -7.16 8.54 17.83
CA ASP A 46 -7.60 9.80 17.21
C ASP A 46 -7.21 9.88 15.73
N SER A 47 -7.93 10.68 14.96
CA SER A 47 -7.65 10.88 13.53
C SER A 47 -6.22 11.39 13.28
N VAL A 48 -5.70 12.26 14.15
CA VAL A 48 -4.33 12.78 14.02
C VAL A 48 -3.30 11.69 14.30
N GLN A 49 -3.58 10.83 15.29
CA GLN A 49 -2.71 9.70 15.62
C GLN A 49 -2.67 8.68 14.48
N GLY A 50 -3.82 8.31 13.93
CA GLY A 50 -3.91 7.42 12.78
C GLY A 50 -3.19 7.97 11.55
N PHE A 51 -3.38 9.25 11.25
CA PHE A 51 -2.65 9.93 10.18
C PHE A 51 -1.14 9.90 10.40
N ALA A 52 -0.67 10.16 11.63
CA ALA A 52 0.75 10.15 11.93
C ALA A 52 1.37 8.76 11.72
N VAL A 53 0.69 7.70 12.18
CA VAL A 53 1.13 6.31 11.96
C VAL A 53 1.22 6.03 10.45
N GLU A 54 0.14 6.28 9.71
CA GLU A 54 0.09 6.02 8.26
C GLU A 54 1.18 6.81 7.50
N PHE A 55 1.42 8.07 7.88
CA PHE A 55 2.46 8.90 7.29
C PHE A 55 3.85 8.26 7.46
N PHE A 56 4.20 7.80 8.67
CA PHE A 56 5.50 7.17 8.91
C PHE A 56 5.63 5.82 8.20
N LEU A 57 4.57 5.01 8.17
CA LEU A 57 4.56 3.74 7.43
C LEU A 57 4.75 3.96 5.93
N ALA A 58 4.01 4.90 5.34
CA ALA A 58 4.13 5.26 3.93
C ALA A 58 5.52 5.86 3.62
N LEU A 59 6.08 6.67 4.51
CA LEU A 59 7.43 7.22 4.37
C LEU A 59 8.50 6.13 4.33
N ILE A 60 8.42 5.14 5.24
CA ILE A 60 9.35 4.00 5.26
C ILE A 60 9.25 3.23 3.94
N LEU A 61 8.04 2.95 3.45
CA LEU A 61 7.83 2.26 2.18
C LEU A 61 8.48 3.03 1.01
N VAL A 62 8.29 4.35 0.95
CA VAL A 62 8.90 5.20 -0.09
C VAL A 62 10.42 5.17 -0.01
N ILE A 63 11.01 5.29 1.19
CA ILE A 63 12.47 5.21 1.37
C ILE A 63 13.00 3.86 0.88
N VAL A 64 12.32 2.77 1.23
CA VAL A 64 12.70 1.42 0.79
C VAL A 64 12.62 1.28 -0.72
N VAL A 65 11.54 1.76 -1.36
CA VAL A 65 11.39 1.72 -2.83
C VAL A 65 12.49 2.54 -3.50
N CYS A 66 12.79 3.74 -3.00
CA CYS A 66 13.86 4.58 -3.53
C CYS A 66 15.24 3.91 -3.39
N GLY A 67 15.51 3.27 -2.26
CA GLY A 67 16.77 2.56 -2.03
C GLY A 67 16.91 1.28 -2.86
N ALA A 68 15.84 0.50 -2.98
CA ALA A 68 15.82 -0.77 -3.73
C ALA A 68 15.89 -0.58 -5.25
N CYS A 69 15.32 0.51 -5.75
CA CYS A 69 15.31 0.85 -7.18
C CYS A 69 16.44 1.82 -7.58
N ASP A 70 17.39 2.09 -6.68
CA ASP A 70 18.53 2.96 -6.95
C ASP A 70 19.41 2.39 -8.07
N SER A 71 19.59 3.17 -9.15
CA SER A 71 20.43 2.78 -10.27
C SER A 71 21.92 2.72 -9.91
N GLY A 72 22.32 3.36 -8.80
CA GLY A 72 23.67 3.26 -8.24
C GLY A 72 23.97 1.94 -7.52
N LYS A 73 22.99 1.05 -7.34
CA LYS A 73 23.15 -0.27 -6.71
C LYS A 73 22.57 -1.39 -7.58
N PRO A 74 23.24 -1.78 -8.68
CA PRO A 74 22.71 -2.78 -9.61
C PRO A 74 22.45 -4.15 -8.95
N GLU A 75 23.26 -4.53 -7.96
CA GLU A 75 23.10 -5.75 -7.15
C GLU A 75 21.75 -5.82 -6.41
N SER A 76 21.12 -4.67 -6.12
CA SER A 76 19.86 -4.60 -5.37
C SER A 76 18.64 -4.99 -6.21
N LYS A 77 18.75 -4.93 -7.55
CA LYS A 77 17.61 -5.14 -8.47
C LYS A 77 16.99 -6.53 -8.37
N GLY A 78 17.78 -7.56 -8.06
CA GLY A 78 17.30 -8.93 -7.92
C GLY A 78 16.43 -9.13 -6.66
N ILE A 79 16.70 -8.38 -5.60
CA ILE A 79 15.98 -8.48 -4.31
C ILE A 79 14.95 -7.37 -4.09
N ALA A 80 14.93 -6.35 -4.94
CA ALA A 80 14.03 -5.20 -4.83
C ALA A 80 12.55 -5.55 -4.54
N PRO A 81 11.89 -6.46 -5.28
CA PRO A 81 10.50 -6.80 -4.98
C PRO A 81 10.32 -7.45 -3.60
N LEU A 82 11.30 -8.24 -3.14
CA LEU A 82 11.26 -8.88 -1.82
C LEU A 82 11.40 -7.85 -0.69
N VAL A 83 12.35 -6.92 -0.82
CA VAL A 83 12.57 -5.88 0.20
C VAL A 83 11.38 -4.92 0.29
N ILE A 84 10.79 -4.54 -0.86
CA ILE A 84 9.56 -3.73 -0.89
C ILE A 84 8.41 -4.49 -0.24
N GLY A 85 8.26 -5.79 -0.53
CA GLY A 85 7.25 -6.65 0.10
C GLY A 85 7.40 -6.71 1.62
N PHE A 86 8.62 -6.88 2.14
CA PHE A 86 8.86 -6.84 3.58
C PHE A 86 8.53 -5.50 4.22
N ALA A 87 8.79 -4.38 3.55
CA ALA A 87 8.38 -3.06 4.06
C ALA A 87 6.86 -2.96 4.20
N VAL A 88 6.10 -3.48 3.24
CA VAL A 88 4.62 -3.56 3.33
C VAL A 88 4.18 -4.48 4.47
N THR A 89 4.82 -5.65 4.64
CA THR A 89 4.52 -6.56 5.76
C THR A 89 4.78 -5.91 7.12
N LEU A 90 5.88 -5.16 7.27
CA LEU A 90 6.15 -4.39 8.48
C LEU A 90 5.06 -3.36 8.75
N GLY A 91 4.56 -2.69 7.71
CA GLY A 91 3.40 -1.79 7.82
C GLY A 91 2.17 -2.49 8.43
N HIS A 92 1.85 -3.70 7.98
CA HIS A 92 0.72 -4.49 8.49
C HIS A 92 0.93 -5.08 9.90
N ILE A 93 2.18 -5.20 10.37
CA ILE A 93 2.47 -5.68 11.74
C ILE A 93 2.33 -4.52 12.73
N VAL A 94 2.67 -3.31 12.31
CA VAL A 94 2.70 -2.11 13.16
C VAL A 94 1.35 -1.39 13.19
N GLY A 95 0.70 -1.25 12.02
CA GLY A 95 -0.61 -0.61 11.87
C GLY A 95 -1.76 -1.60 11.99
#